data_AF-A0A2S8ZKZ8-F1
#
_entry.id   AF-A0A2S8ZKZ8-F1
#
_cell.length_a   1.000
_cell.length_b   1.000
_cell.length_c   1.000
_cell.angle_alpha   90.00
_cell.angle_beta   90.00
_cell.angle_gamma   90.00
#
_symmetry.space_group_name_H-M   'P 1'
#
loop_
_entity.id
_entity.type
_entity.pdbx_description
1 polymer ?
#
loop_
_entity_poly.entity_id
_entity_poly.type
_entity_poly.pdbx_seq_one_letter_code
_entity_poly.pdbx_strand_id
1 'polypeptide(L)' 'MFPATWSNSKIMHAVSNVAINNQWVQQTGRAGAALTRSGHPVRFVVEGIYEGTKIRVIMTHTEIITAFTIR' A
#
# COMPACT_ATOMS: atom_id res chain seq x y z
N MET A 1 -14.39 0.03 -1.84
CA MET A 1 -14.38 -0.85 -3.03
C MET A 1 -13.89 -0.01 -4.19
N PHE A 2 -13.06 -0.59 -5.07
CA PHE A 2 -12.59 0.12 -6.27
C PHE A 2 -13.76 0.46 -7.20
N PRO A 3 -13.64 1.52 -8.04
CA PRO A 3 -14.67 1.86 -9.00
C PRO A 3 -15.02 0.66 -9.89
N ALA A 4 -16.31 0.38 -10.05
CA ALA A 4 -16.77 -0.78 -10.83
C ALA A 4 -16.41 -0.71 -12.33
N THR A 5 -16.08 0.49 -12.83
CA THR A 5 -15.63 0.70 -14.21
C THR A 5 -14.16 0.32 -14.44
N TRP A 6 -13.40 0.05 -13.38
CA TRP A 6 -11.99 -0.30 -13.51
C TRP A 6 -11.82 -1.79 -13.79
N SER A 7 -11.01 -2.10 -14.80
CA SER A 7 -10.52 -3.46 -15.02
C SER A 7 -9.55 -3.87 -13.91
N ASN A 8 -9.34 -5.18 -13.75
CA ASN A 8 -8.32 -5.71 -12.82
C ASN A 8 -6.92 -5.15 -13.14
N SER A 9 -6.57 -5.01 -14.41
CA SER A 9 -5.28 -4.42 -14.83
C SER A 9 -5.15 -2.96 -14.40
N LYS A 10 -6.23 -2.17 -14.52
CA LYS A 10 -6.26 -0.78 -14.06
C LYS A 10 -6.14 -0.69 -12.54
N ILE A 11 -6.83 -1.55 -11.80
CA ILE A 11 -6.72 -1.62 -10.34
C ILE A 11 -5.26 -1.90 -9.94
N MET A 12 -4.62 -2.90 -10.54
CA MET A 12 -3.22 -3.22 -10.24
C MET A 12 -2.27 -2.07 -10.57
N HIS A 13 -2.48 -1.40 -11.72
CA HIS A 13 -1.67 -0.23 -12.08
C HIS A 13 -1.85 0.91 -11.08
N ALA A 14 -3.08 1.21 -10.67
CA ALA A 14 -3.37 2.26 -9.68
C ALA A 14 -2.73 1.94 -8.32
N VAL A 15 -2.84 0.69 -7.87
CA VAL A 15 -2.21 0.23 -6.61
C VAL A 15 -0.69 0.36 -6.68
N SER A 16 -0.06 -0.09 -7.76
CA SER A 16 1.40 0.06 -7.96
C SER A 16 1.82 1.52 -8.02
N ASN A 17 1.04 2.36 -8.70
CA ASN A 17 1.32 3.79 -8.79
C ASN A 17 1.27 4.44 -7.40
N VAL A 18 0.26 4.11 -6.59
CA VAL A 18 0.15 4.62 -5.22
C VAL A 18 1.30 4.12 -4.35
N ALA A 19 1.63 2.83 -4.43
CA ALA A 19 2.70 2.22 -3.66
C ALA A 19 4.08 2.87 -3.93
N ILE A 20 4.39 3.23 -5.17
CA ILE A 20 5.71 3.75 -5.54
C ILE A 20 5.83 5.26 -5.34
N ASN A 21 4.77 6.03 -5.63
CA ASN A 21 4.86 7.49 -5.74
C ASN A 21 4.43 8.24 -4.47
N ASN A 22 4.13 7.55 -3.37
CA ASN A 22 3.67 8.17 -2.13
C ASN A 22 4.53 7.75 -0.93
N GLN A 23 4.38 8.46 0.18
CA GLN A 23 5.19 8.25 1.37
C GLN A 23 4.84 6.92 2.07
N TRP A 24 5.88 6.19 2.45
CA TRP A 24 5.75 4.96 3.23
C TRP A 24 5.77 5.28 4.72
N VAL A 25 4.67 4.96 5.40
CA VAL A 25 4.55 5.13 6.85
C VAL A 25 4.64 3.77 7.52
N GLN A 26 5.68 3.56 8.30
CA GLN A 26 5.89 2.31 9.03
C GLN A 26 4.78 2.10 10.08
N GLN A 27 4.14 0.93 10.09
CA GLN A 27 3.08 0.59 11.05
C GLN A 27 3.49 -0.43 12.12
N THR A 28 4.46 -1.30 11.82
CA THR A 28 4.88 -2.33 12.76
C THR A 28 6.38 -2.28 13.01
N GLY A 29 6.81 -2.85 14.14
CA GLY A 29 8.23 -2.89 14.50
C GLY A 29 8.79 -1.55 14.96
N ARG A 30 10.10 -1.52 15.22
CA ARG A 30 10.82 -0.30 15.61
C ARG A 30 11.06 0.56 14.38
N ALA A 31 10.93 1.88 14.51
CA ALA A 31 11.24 2.82 13.43
C ALA A 31 12.61 2.51 12.80
N GLY A 32 12.64 2.36 11.47
CA GLY A 32 13.84 2.08 10.69
C GLY A 32 14.28 0.61 10.67
N ALA A 33 13.56 -0.31 11.32
CA ALA A 33 13.85 -1.74 11.22
C ALA A 33 13.21 -2.36 9.97
N ALA A 34 13.88 -3.37 9.39
CA ALA A 34 13.32 -4.18 8.31
C ALA A 34 12.43 -5.33 8.82
N LEU A 35 12.71 -5.82 10.03
CA LEU A 35 11.99 -6.91 10.68
C LEU A 35 11.45 -6.47 12.05
N THR A 36 10.31 -7.06 12.42
CA THR A 36 9.74 -6.99 13.76
C THR A 36 10.56 -7.84 14.73
N ARG A 37 10.34 -7.69 16.05
CA ARG A 37 11.03 -8.48 17.08
C ARG A 37 10.81 -10.00 16.92
N SER A 38 9.68 -10.41 16.35
CA SER A 38 9.35 -11.82 16.09
C SER A 38 9.87 -12.31 14.73
N GLY A 39 10.66 -11.52 14.00
CA GLY A 39 11.29 -11.91 12.74
C GLY A 39 10.44 -11.72 11.49
N HIS A 40 9.20 -11.22 11.60
CA HIS A 40 8.37 -10.94 10.43
C HIS A 40 8.75 -9.61 9.78
N PRO A 41 8.61 -9.47 8.45
CA PRO A 41 8.79 -8.19 7.77
C PRO A 41 7.94 -7.08 8.38
N VAL A 42 8.56 -5.91 8.50
CA VAL A 42 7.86 -4.68 8.85
C VAL A 42 6.85 -4.32 7.77
N ARG A 43 5.68 -3.84 8.22
CA ARG A 43 4.61 -3.39 7.34
C ARG A 43 4.60 -1.87 7.26
N PHE A 44 4.36 -1.38 6.07
CA PHE A 44 4.19 0.01 5.72
C PHE A 44 2.78 0.25 5.21
N VAL A 45 2.29 1.44 5.48
CA VAL A 45 1.07 1.98 4.91
C VAL A 45 1.45 3.10 3.97
N VAL A 46 0.92 3.00 2.77
CA VAL A 46 1.07 4.00 1.72
C VAL A 46 -0.32 4.45 1.33
N GLU A 47 -0.58 5.75 1.44
CA GLU A 47 -1.84 6.36 1.05
C GLU A 47 -1.60 7.32 -0.10
N GLY A 48 -2.48 7.28 -1.08
CA GLY A 48 -2.40 8.15 -2.24
C GLY A 48 -3.73 8.26 -2.96
N ILE A 49 -3.78 9.18 -3.92
CA ILE A 49 -4.96 9.40 -4.77
C ILE A 49 -4.59 9.03 -6.20
N TYR A 50 -5.42 8.21 -6.84
CA TYR A 50 -5.32 7.89 -8.26
C TYR A 50 -6.66 8.16 -8.93
N GLU A 51 -6.67 9.07 -9.92
CA GLU A 51 -7.90 9.49 -10.63
C GLU A 51 -9.08 9.83 -9.67
N GLY A 52 -8.79 10.56 -8.59
CA GLY A 52 -9.79 10.95 -7.60
C GLY A 52 -10.20 9.85 -6.60
N THR A 53 -9.72 8.62 -6.76
CA THR A 53 -9.93 7.54 -5.78
C THR A 53 -8.79 7.52 -4.77
N LYS A 54 -9.09 7.70 -3.48
CA LYS A 54 -8.12 7.49 -2.40
C LYS A 54 -7.90 6.00 -2.16
N ILE A 55 -6.64 5.58 -2.17
CA ILE A 55 -6.23 4.18 -2.03
C ILE A 55 -5.24 4.09 -0.87
N ARG A 56 -5.43 3.07 -0.02
CA ARG A 56 -4.47 2.64 0.99
C ARG A 56 -3.87 1.30 0.57
N VAL A 57 -2.55 1.23 0.57
CA VAL A 57 -1.78 0.03 0.28
C VAL A 57 -1.03 -0.38 1.55
N ILE A 58 -1.14 -1.65 1.91
CA ILE A 58 -0.34 -2.27 2.97
C ILE A 58 0.71 -3.13 2.29
N MET A 59 1.98 -2.86 2.58
CA MET A 59 3.09 -3.55 1.95
C MET A 59 4.24 -3.78 2.92
N THR A 60 5.13 -4.69 2.58
CA THR A 60 6.46 -4.77 3.20
C THR A 60 7.46 -3.98 2.34
N HIS A 61 8.75 -4.10 2.64
CA HIS A 61 9.79 -3.53 1.80
C HIS A 61 9.93 -4.20 0.41
N THR A 62 9.31 -5.36 0.20
CA THR A 62 9.44 -6.16 -1.04
C THR A 62 8.12 -6.52 -1.71
N GLU A 63 7.02 -6.63 -0.96
CA GLU A 63 5.75 -7.16 -1.48
C GLU A 63 4.56 -6.32 -1.04
N ILE A 64 3.55 -6.24 -1.92
CA ILE A 64 2.24 -5.69 -1.58
C ILE A 64 1.41 -6.80 -0.93
N ILE A 65 0.92 -6.56 0.28
CA ILE A 65 0.09 -7.51 1.03
C ILE A 65 -1.38 -7.33 0.63
N THR A 66 -1.86 -6.08 0.64
CA THR A 66 -3.25 -5.77 0.28
C THR A 66 -3.40 -4.30 -0.10
N ALA A 67 -4.45 -3.99 -0.86
CA ALA A 67 -4.81 -2.62 -1.19
C ALA A 67 -6.33 -2.47 -1.24
N PHE A 68 -6.81 -1.32 -0.77
CA PHE A 68 -8.23 -1.00 -0.75
C PHE A 68 -8.46 0.51 -0.79
N THR A 69 -9.63 0.91 -1.24
CA THR A 69 -10.04 2.32 -1.27
C THR A 69 -10.44 2.80 0.13
N ILE A 70 -10.13 4.05 0.46
CA ILE A 70 -10.55 4.72 1.69
C ILE A 70 -11.44 5.94 1.36
N ARG A 71 -12.23 6.41 2.34
CA ARG A 71 -13.08 7.61 2.20
C ARG A 71 -12.32 8.86 2.67
#